data_AF-A0A3G4VLN7-F1
#
_entry.id   AF-A0A3G4VLN7-F1
#
_cell.length_a   1.000
_cell.length_b   1.000
_cell.length_c   1.000
_cell.angle_alpha   90.00
_cell.angle_beta   90.00
_cell.angle_gamma   90.00
#
_symmetry.space_group_name_H-M   'P 1'
#
loop_
_entity.id
_entity.type
_entity.pdbx_description
1 polymer ?
#
loop_
_entity_poly.entity_id
_entity_poly.type
_entity_poly.pdbx_seq_one_letter_code
_entity_poly.pdbx_strand_id
1 'polypeptide(L)'
;MENFSIAVLPDAQYSAESSPQAFNAQGKWIKQNTNARNIKAAVHEGDIVDDYDQSYQWPNATSAMGQLNGATPYILGVGNHDMDAMPKGQTPAVVRDAAAFNRKLPRSGFWNLPSFGGTYPARQNDNSFHMFSAGGTNWLILALKWAPPTTRSPEATR
;
A
#
# COMPACT_ATOMS: atom_id res chain seq x y z
N MET A 1 5.87 15.05 -25.55
CA MET A 1 6.07 14.33 -24.28
C MET A 1 5.23 13.07 -24.31
N GLU A 2 5.72 11.97 -23.73
CA GLU A 2 4.97 10.71 -23.64
C GLU A 2 3.83 10.86 -22.61
N ASN A 3 2.60 10.50 -22.99
CA ASN A 3 1.49 10.44 -22.03
C ASN A 3 1.65 9.22 -21.12
N PHE A 4 1.40 9.37 -19.83
CA PHE A 4 1.47 8.27 -18.87
C PHE A 4 0.29 8.34 -17.88
N SER A 5 0.06 7.23 -17.18
CA SER A 5 -0.99 7.13 -16.17
C SER A 5 -0.43 6.70 -14.81
N ILE A 6 -1.13 7.09 -13.75
CA ILE A 6 -1.00 6.52 -12.41
C ILE A 6 -2.39 5.96 -12.06
N ALA A 7 -2.46 4.69 -11.69
CA ALA A 7 -3.70 4.11 -11.17
C ALA A 7 -3.79 4.39 -9.67
N VAL A 8 -4.95 4.83 -9.20
CA VAL A 8 -5.17 5.18 -7.79
C VAL A 8 -6.32 4.34 -7.23
N LEU A 9 -6.10 3.73 -6.07
CA LEU A 9 -7.06 2.88 -5.36
C LEU A 9 -7.27 3.44 -3.95
N PRO A 10 -8.34 4.22 -3.73
CA PRO A 10 -8.71 4.66 -2.40
C PRO A 10 -9.51 3.57 -1.67
N ASP A 11 -9.30 3.48 -0.35
CA ASP A 11 -10.23 2.90 0.64
C ASP A 11 -10.87 1.57 0.19
N ALA A 12 -10.04 0.55 -0.07
CA ALA A 12 -10.49 -0.75 -0.55
C ALA A 12 -11.05 -1.66 0.56
N GLN A 13 -11.11 -1.19 1.80
CA GLN A 13 -11.50 -1.93 3.00
C GLN A 13 -12.79 -2.76 2.84
N TYR A 14 -13.87 -2.17 2.30
CA TYR A 14 -15.13 -2.89 2.08
C TYR A 14 -15.07 -3.84 0.90
N SER A 15 -14.14 -3.63 -0.05
CA SER A 15 -13.88 -4.61 -1.10
C SER A 15 -13.11 -5.80 -0.55
N ALA A 16 -12.18 -5.59 0.40
CA ALA A 16 -11.49 -6.67 1.10
C ALA A 16 -12.41 -7.44 2.05
N GLU A 17 -13.34 -6.75 2.71
CA GLU A 17 -14.34 -7.34 3.60
C GLU A 17 -15.43 -8.08 2.82
N SER A 18 -16.15 -7.35 1.96
CA SER A 18 -17.48 -7.75 1.50
C SER A 18 -17.54 -8.00 -0.01
N SER A 19 -16.55 -7.58 -0.80
CA SER A 19 -16.56 -7.73 -2.26
C SER A 19 -15.19 -8.12 -2.84
N PRO A 20 -14.59 -9.24 -2.40
CA PRO A 20 -13.22 -9.61 -2.78
C PRO A 20 -13.06 -9.87 -4.28
N GLN A 21 -14.13 -10.23 -4.99
CA GLN A 21 -14.11 -10.36 -6.45
C GLN A 21 -13.92 -9.01 -7.13
N ALA A 22 -14.52 -7.94 -6.60
CA ALA A 22 -14.35 -6.58 -7.11
C ALA A 22 -12.91 -6.09 -6.89
N PHE A 23 -12.34 -6.31 -5.69
CA PHE A 23 -10.95 -5.93 -5.42
C PHE A 23 -9.98 -6.67 -6.38
N ASN A 24 -10.18 -7.99 -6.55
CA ASN A 24 -9.39 -8.76 -7.51
C ASN A 24 -9.57 -8.28 -8.96
N ALA A 25 -10.78 -7.88 -9.35
CA ALA A 25 -11.04 -7.34 -10.68
C ALA A 25 -10.31 -6.01 -10.91
N GLN A 26 -10.22 -5.12 -9.91
CA GLN A 26 -9.44 -3.89 -9.99
C GLN A 26 -7.96 -4.20 -10.22
N GLY A 27 -7.35 -5.08 -9.42
CA GLY A 27 -5.95 -5.48 -9.60
C GLY A 27 -5.67 -6.12 -10.96
N LYS A 28 -6.57 -7.01 -11.43
CA LYS A 28 -6.49 -7.61 -12.77
C LYS A 28 -6.61 -6.58 -13.88
N TRP A 29 -7.52 -5.63 -13.77
CA TRP A 29 -7.72 -4.60 -14.77
C TRP A 29 -6.47 -3.74 -14.91
N ILE A 30 -5.86 -3.31 -13.79
CA ILE A 30 -4.63 -2.53 -13.80
C ILE A 30 -3.51 -3.32 -14.50
N LYS A 31 -3.29 -4.58 -14.08
CA LYS A 31 -2.31 -5.48 -14.72
C LYS A 31 -2.50 -5.53 -16.23
N GLN A 32 -3.72 -5.84 -16.69
CA GLN A 32 -4.05 -6.00 -18.12
C GLN A 32 -3.90 -4.71 -18.92
N ASN A 33 -4.08 -3.54 -18.28
CA ASN A 33 -4.02 -2.25 -18.93
C ASN A 33 -2.66 -1.54 -18.78
N THR A 34 -1.70 -2.13 -18.05
CA THR A 34 -0.41 -1.49 -17.74
C THR A 34 0.27 -0.94 -18.99
N ASN A 35 0.47 -1.78 -20.02
CA ASN A 35 1.16 -1.38 -21.24
C ASN A 35 0.29 -0.45 -22.10
N ALA A 36 -0.98 -0.82 -22.31
CA ALA A 36 -1.88 -0.08 -23.19
C ALA A 36 -2.18 1.35 -22.70
N ARG A 37 -2.16 1.57 -21.39
CA ARG A 37 -2.40 2.88 -20.76
C ARG A 37 -1.14 3.53 -20.21
N ASN A 38 0.01 2.92 -20.44
CA ASN A 38 1.29 3.37 -19.92
C ASN A 38 1.24 3.68 -18.41
N ILE A 39 0.71 2.74 -17.62
CA ILE A 39 0.58 2.87 -16.16
C ILE A 39 1.97 2.70 -15.56
N LYS A 40 2.51 3.78 -14.97
CA LYS A 40 3.86 3.76 -14.38
C LYS A 40 3.86 3.30 -12.93
N ALA A 41 2.76 3.53 -12.22
CA ALA A 41 2.56 3.09 -10.84
C ALA A 41 1.07 2.89 -10.54
N ALA A 42 0.78 1.96 -9.62
CA ALA A 42 -0.49 1.89 -8.91
C ALA A 42 -0.28 2.35 -7.46
N VAL A 43 -1.13 3.24 -6.96
CA VAL A 43 -1.05 3.81 -5.61
C VAL A 43 -2.30 3.44 -4.85
N HIS A 44 -2.15 2.70 -3.76
CA HIS A 44 -3.21 2.46 -2.80
C HIS A 44 -3.11 3.52 -1.69
N GLU A 45 -4.19 4.25 -1.42
CA GLU A 45 -4.14 5.43 -0.53
C GLU A 45 -4.19 5.07 0.97
N GLY A 46 -4.57 3.85 1.31
CA GLY A 46 -4.70 3.35 2.69
C GLY A 46 -6.04 2.64 2.85
N ASP A 47 -6.31 2.15 4.06
CA ASP A 47 -7.50 1.36 4.39
C ASP A 47 -7.69 0.20 3.41
N ILE A 48 -6.68 -0.68 3.38
CA ILE A 48 -6.62 -1.87 2.53
C ILE A 48 -7.59 -2.94 3.05
N VAL A 49 -7.70 -3.05 4.38
CA VAL A 49 -8.68 -3.88 5.08
C VAL A 49 -9.52 -2.99 5.99
N ASP A 50 -10.71 -3.45 6.38
CA ASP A 50 -11.59 -2.75 7.32
C ASP A 50 -11.30 -3.13 8.78
N ASP A 51 -11.07 -4.41 9.01
CA ASP A 51 -10.74 -4.98 10.32
C ASP A 51 -9.50 -5.87 10.19
N TYR A 52 -8.38 -5.44 10.79
CA TYR A 52 -7.10 -6.12 10.61
C TYR A 52 -7.08 -7.57 11.13
N ASP A 53 -7.98 -7.91 12.08
CA ASP A 53 -8.02 -9.21 12.73
C ASP A 53 -9.02 -10.19 12.10
N GLN A 54 -9.81 -9.74 11.13
CA GLN A 54 -10.67 -10.62 10.35
C GLN A 54 -9.81 -11.50 9.44
N SER A 55 -9.95 -12.81 9.62
CA SER A 55 -9.06 -13.82 9.03
C SER A 55 -9.05 -13.81 7.50
N TYR A 56 -10.08 -13.28 6.86
CA TYR A 56 -10.29 -13.29 5.41
C TYR A 56 -9.87 -11.99 4.70
N GLN A 57 -9.84 -10.84 5.38
CA GLN A 57 -9.62 -9.55 4.71
C GLN A 57 -8.20 -9.40 4.16
N TRP A 58 -7.17 -9.71 4.97
CA TRP A 58 -5.79 -9.69 4.49
C TRP A 58 -5.53 -10.68 3.34
N PRO A 59 -5.99 -11.95 3.37
CA PRO A 59 -5.94 -12.81 2.20
C PRO A 59 -6.61 -12.22 0.95
N ASN A 60 -7.77 -11.59 1.10
CA ASN A 60 -8.48 -10.95 -0.02
C ASN A 60 -7.66 -9.79 -0.61
N ALA A 61 -7.17 -8.90 0.24
CA ALA A 61 -6.36 -7.76 -0.15
C ALA A 61 -5.02 -8.17 -0.77
N THR A 62 -4.30 -9.10 -0.15
CA THR A 62 -3.00 -9.59 -0.67
C THR A 62 -3.17 -10.31 -2.01
N SER A 63 -4.28 -11.03 -2.22
CA SER A 63 -4.61 -11.63 -3.51
C SER A 63 -4.87 -10.57 -4.60
N ALA A 64 -5.63 -9.52 -4.27
CA ALA A 64 -5.96 -8.44 -5.20
C ALA A 64 -4.75 -7.59 -5.58
N MET A 65 -3.98 -7.11 -4.59
CA MET A 65 -2.76 -6.32 -4.84
C MET A 65 -1.65 -7.19 -5.45
N GLY A 66 -1.59 -8.47 -5.07
CA GLY A 66 -0.66 -9.44 -5.63
C GLY A 66 -0.83 -9.68 -7.14
N GLN A 67 -1.97 -9.31 -7.74
CA GLN A 67 -2.13 -9.33 -9.20
C GLN A 67 -1.09 -8.46 -9.93
N LEU A 68 -0.58 -7.41 -9.27
CA LEU A 68 0.35 -6.44 -9.83
C LEU A 68 1.81 -6.92 -9.80
N ASN A 69 2.11 -7.99 -9.03
CA ASN A 69 3.46 -8.53 -8.90
C ASN A 69 4.06 -8.85 -10.27
N GLY A 70 5.23 -8.26 -10.55
CA GLY A 70 5.96 -8.44 -11.82
C GLY A 70 5.32 -7.75 -13.04
N ALA A 71 4.21 -7.02 -12.87
CA ALA A 71 3.50 -6.37 -13.96
C ALA A 71 3.48 -4.84 -13.82
N THR A 72 3.05 -4.33 -12.66
CA THR A 72 2.93 -2.89 -12.39
C THR A 72 3.59 -2.59 -11.05
N PRO A 73 4.53 -1.63 -10.95
CA PRO A 73 4.98 -1.16 -9.65
C PRO A 73 3.79 -0.64 -8.84
N TYR A 74 3.69 -1.07 -7.59
CA TYR A 74 2.60 -0.64 -6.71
C TYR A 74 3.11 -0.16 -5.36
N ILE A 75 2.40 0.82 -4.82
CA ILE A 75 2.75 1.60 -3.64
C ILE A 75 1.56 1.51 -2.69
N LEU A 76 1.83 1.29 -1.42
CA LEU A 76 0.79 1.13 -0.40
C LEU A 76 0.94 2.18 0.68
N GLY A 77 -0.10 2.98 0.87
CA GLY A 77 -0.34 3.71 2.11
C GLY A 77 -0.87 2.78 3.21
N VAL A 78 -0.74 3.22 4.46
CA VAL A 78 -1.31 2.56 5.64
C VAL A 78 -2.34 3.52 6.21
N GLY A 79 -3.62 3.16 6.13
CA GLY A 79 -4.72 3.95 6.67
C GLY A 79 -5.01 3.62 8.13
N ASN A 80 -6.08 4.20 8.68
CA ASN A 80 -6.46 3.96 10.07
C ASN A 80 -7.04 2.57 10.34
N HIS A 81 -7.66 1.94 9.34
CA HIS A 81 -8.18 0.57 9.44
C HIS A 81 -7.09 -0.50 9.29
N ASP A 82 -5.94 -0.14 8.72
CA ASP A 82 -4.79 -1.04 8.57
C ASP A 82 -3.96 -1.21 9.85
N MET A 83 -4.23 -0.40 10.88
CA MET A 83 -3.56 -0.46 12.18
C MET A 83 -4.20 -1.48 13.12
N ASP A 84 -3.42 -1.92 14.11
CA ASP A 84 -3.78 -3.01 15.03
C ASP A 84 -4.83 -2.60 16.11
N ALA A 85 -5.65 -1.58 15.84
CA ALA A 85 -6.62 -0.98 16.76
C ALA A 85 -8.06 -1.51 16.62
N MET A 86 -8.57 -1.68 15.40
CA MET A 86 -9.96 -2.05 15.10
C MET A 86 -10.13 -3.56 14.80
N PRO A 87 -11.22 -4.24 15.18
CA PRO A 87 -12.43 -3.73 15.84
C PRO A 87 -12.37 -3.81 17.36
N LYS A 88 -11.19 -4.03 17.98
CA LYS A 88 -11.02 -4.39 19.41
C LYS A 88 -11.39 -3.31 20.45
N GLY A 89 -12.24 -2.34 20.09
CA GLY A 89 -12.67 -1.25 20.97
C GLY A 89 -11.56 -0.25 21.28
N GLN A 90 -10.43 -0.33 20.58
CA GLN A 90 -9.33 0.62 20.68
C GLN A 90 -9.41 1.57 19.49
N THR A 91 -9.08 2.84 19.71
CA THR A 91 -9.06 3.81 18.62
C THR A 91 -7.69 3.79 17.94
N PRO A 92 -7.63 3.91 16.61
CA PRO A 92 -6.36 4.00 15.89
C PRO A 92 -5.50 5.20 16.32
N ALA A 93 -6.11 6.21 16.96
CA ALA A 93 -5.41 7.33 17.58
C ALA A 93 -4.52 6.91 18.78
N VAL A 94 -4.86 5.81 19.46
CA VAL A 94 -4.17 5.27 20.65
C VAL A 94 -3.21 4.15 20.28
N VAL A 95 -3.66 3.16 19.49
CA VAL A 95 -2.80 2.10 18.96
C VAL A 95 -2.43 2.43 17.53
N ARG A 96 -1.16 2.82 17.32
CA ARG A 96 -0.63 3.28 16.03
C ARG A 96 0.28 2.26 15.35
N ASP A 97 0.34 1.05 15.88
CA ASP A 97 1.11 -0.05 15.31
C ASP A 97 0.37 -0.63 14.10
N ALA A 98 1.11 -0.98 13.05
CA ALA A 98 0.61 -1.61 11.84
C ALA A 98 1.29 -2.98 11.65
N ALA A 99 1.39 -3.77 12.72
CA ALA A 99 2.11 -5.03 12.72
C ALA A 99 1.41 -6.09 11.85
N ALA A 100 0.07 -6.10 11.81
CA ALA A 100 -0.67 -6.95 10.87
C ALA A 100 -0.34 -6.62 9.41
N PHE A 101 -0.41 -5.34 9.03
CA PHE A 101 0.00 -4.86 7.71
C PHE A 101 1.44 -5.28 7.39
N ASN A 102 2.40 -4.98 8.26
CA ASN A 102 3.82 -5.30 8.03
C ASN A 102 4.10 -6.81 7.93
N ARG A 103 3.31 -7.65 8.59
CA ARG A 103 3.43 -9.11 8.48
C ARG A 103 2.87 -9.63 7.16
N LYS A 104 1.81 -9.01 6.63
CA LYS A 104 1.09 -9.45 5.43
C LYS A 104 1.67 -8.86 4.14
N LEU A 105 2.13 -7.61 4.20
CA LEU A 105 2.70 -6.85 3.10
C LEU A 105 4.07 -6.28 3.55
N PRO A 106 5.04 -7.16 3.87
CA PRO A 106 6.34 -6.74 4.39
C PRO A 106 7.12 -5.96 3.34
N ARG A 107 7.98 -5.04 3.80
CA ARG A 107 8.93 -4.29 2.96
C ARG A 107 9.70 -5.16 1.95
N SER A 108 10.05 -6.39 2.34
CA SER A 108 10.77 -7.34 1.46
C SER A 108 9.99 -7.74 0.20
N GLY A 109 8.66 -7.55 0.17
CA GLY A 109 7.87 -7.71 -1.04
C GLY A 109 8.07 -6.59 -2.07
N PHE A 110 8.55 -5.42 -1.63
CA PHE A 110 8.57 -4.18 -2.42
C PHE A 110 9.98 -3.71 -2.80
N TRP A 111 11.00 -4.12 -2.04
CA TRP A 111 12.37 -3.62 -2.20
C TRP A 111 13.01 -3.83 -3.59
N ASN A 112 12.50 -4.77 -4.39
CA ASN A 112 12.97 -5.06 -5.74
C ASN A 112 12.15 -4.33 -6.81
N LEU A 113 11.12 -3.57 -6.43
CA LEU A 113 10.38 -2.75 -7.39
C LEU A 113 11.32 -1.66 -7.93
N PRO A 114 11.35 -1.43 -9.25
CA PRO A 114 12.21 -0.40 -9.85
C PRO A 114 11.99 1.00 -9.27
N SER A 115 10.78 1.27 -8.78
CA SER A 115 10.43 2.55 -8.18
C SER A 115 10.79 2.67 -6.70
N PHE A 116 11.10 1.58 -6.00
CA PHE A 116 11.27 1.60 -4.54
C PHE A 116 12.52 2.38 -4.12
N GLY A 117 12.32 3.43 -3.31
CA GLY A 117 13.40 4.26 -2.80
C GLY A 117 13.81 3.92 -1.36
N GLY A 118 12.86 3.48 -0.54
CA GLY A 118 13.10 3.13 0.85
C GLY A 118 11.87 3.26 1.73
N THR A 119 12.04 3.00 3.02
CA THR A 119 10.97 3.07 4.01
C THR A 119 11.43 3.72 5.31
N TYR A 120 10.45 4.17 6.10
CA TYR A 120 10.64 4.55 7.48
C TYR A 120 9.51 3.99 8.37
N PRO A 121 9.82 3.29 9.48
CA PRO A 121 11.15 2.80 9.89
C PRO A 121 11.81 1.90 8.84
N ALA A 122 13.14 1.75 8.91
CA ALA A 122 13.93 1.17 7.80
C ALA A 122 13.59 -0.30 7.52
N ARG A 123 13.02 -1.00 8.49
CA ARG A 123 12.64 -2.42 8.43
C ARG A 123 11.14 -2.65 8.29
N GLN A 124 10.35 -1.58 8.28
CA GLN A 124 8.88 -1.63 8.20
C GLN A 124 8.43 -0.95 6.92
N ASN A 125 7.21 -1.25 6.48
CA ASN A 125 6.58 -0.68 5.31
C ASN A 125 5.55 0.41 5.67
N ASP A 126 5.56 0.89 6.92
CA ASP A 126 4.67 1.95 7.43
C ASP A 126 4.64 3.16 6.50
N ASN A 127 5.83 3.70 6.21
CA ASN A 127 6.00 4.76 5.25
C ASN A 127 6.97 4.29 4.18
N SER A 128 6.70 4.64 2.94
CA SER A 128 7.59 4.34 1.82
C SER A 128 7.70 5.55 0.90
N PHE A 129 8.82 5.65 0.21
CA PHE A 129 8.95 6.58 -0.90
C PHE A 129 9.36 5.84 -2.17
N HIS A 130 8.83 6.33 -3.28
CA HIS A 130 9.04 5.73 -4.59
C HIS A 130 9.34 6.80 -5.62
N MET A 131 10.21 6.50 -6.57
CA MET A 131 10.62 7.42 -7.63
C MET A 131 10.51 6.77 -9.00
N PHE A 132 10.11 7.53 -10.00
CA PHE A 132 10.15 7.08 -11.40
C PHE A 132 10.20 8.29 -12.34
N SER A 133 10.57 8.06 -13.59
CA SER A 133 10.58 9.08 -14.63
C SER A 133 9.50 8.79 -15.67
N ALA A 134 8.68 9.78 -16.00
CA ALA A 134 7.65 9.67 -17.02
C ALA A 134 7.25 11.06 -17.54
N GLY A 135 6.86 11.14 -18.82
CA GLY A 135 6.46 12.41 -19.43
C GLY A 135 7.57 13.47 -19.46
N GLY A 136 8.84 13.07 -19.39
CA GLY A 136 9.98 13.99 -19.30
C GLY A 136 10.18 14.64 -17.91
N THR A 137 9.53 14.10 -16.88
CA THR A 137 9.62 14.59 -15.48
C THR A 137 9.99 13.45 -14.54
N ASN A 138 10.72 13.78 -13.47
CA ASN A 138 11.00 12.86 -12.37
C ASN A 138 9.94 13.03 -11.28
N TRP A 139 9.37 11.93 -10.83
CA TRP A 139 8.30 11.89 -9.83
C TRP A 139 8.82 11.28 -8.53
N LEU A 140 8.30 11.81 -7.42
CA LEU A 140 8.45 11.26 -6.07
C LEU A 140 7.04 11.04 -5.52
N ILE A 141 6.76 9.82 -5.06
CA ILE A 141 5.55 9.48 -4.33
C ILE A 141 5.97 9.15 -2.89
N LEU A 142 5.29 9.79 -1.93
CA LEU A 142 5.41 9.50 -0.50
C LEU A 142 4.13 8.82 -0.05
N ALA A 143 4.22 7.57 0.39
CA ALA A 143 3.15 6.89 1.10
C ALA A 143 3.42 7.03 2.59
N LEU A 144 2.53 7.75 3.27
CA LEU A 144 2.66 8.10 4.68
C LEU A 144 1.59 7.37 5.49
N LYS A 145 1.99 6.69 6.56
CA LYS A 145 1.08 6.02 7.48
C LYS A 145 0.19 7.05 8.18
N TRP A 146 -1.09 6.72 8.32
CA TRP A 146 -2.03 7.44 9.16
C TRP A 146 -1.54 7.42 10.61
N ALA A 147 -1.45 8.61 11.21
CA ALA A 147 -0.89 8.87 12.55
C ALA A 147 0.51 8.26 12.81
N PRO A 148 1.58 9.08 12.80
CA PRO A 148 2.90 8.58 13.20
C PRO A 148 2.91 8.15 14.67
N PRO A 149 3.80 7.24 15.08
CA PRO A 149 3.99 6.89 16.49
C PRO A 149 4.24 8.14 17.34
N THR A 150 3.79 8.11 18.61
CA THR A 150 4.01 9.21 19.56
C THR A 150 5.45 9.29 20.08
N THR A 151 6.25 8.26 19.83
CA THR A 151 7.67 8.19 20.14
C THR A 151 8.49 8.13 18.86
N ARG A 152 9.65 8.80 18.85
CA ARG A 152 10.58 8.73 17.71
C ARG A 152 11.14 7.31 17.61
N SER A 153 11.16 6.73 16.41
CA SER A 153 11.86 5.45 16.19
C SER A 153 13.34 5.62 16.56
N PRO A 154 13.94 4.70 17.34
CA PRO A 154 15.37 4.71 17.63
C PRO A 154 16.24 4.65 16.37
N GLU A 155 15.68 4.23 15.23
CA GLU A 155 16.37 4.10 13.95
C GLU A 155 16.57 5.45 13.23
N ALA A 156 15.99 6.55 13.72
CA ALA A 156 16.07 7.88 13.11
C ALA A 156 17.38 8.64 13.36
N THR A 157 18.40 7.99 13.93
CA THR A 157 19.76 8.52 14.11
C THR A 157 20.73 7.74 13.25
N ARG A 158 20.77 8.05 11.95
CA ARG A 158 21.94 7.86 11.07
C ARG A 158 21.95 8.95 10.02
#